data_AF-A0A6N7AKA2-F1
#
_entry.id   AF-A0A6N7AKA2-F1
#
_cell.length_a   1.000
_cell.length_b   1.000
_cell.length_c   1.000
_cell.angle_alpha   90.00
_cell.angle_beta   90.00
_cell.angle_gamma   90.00
#
_symmetry.space_group_name_H-M   'P 1'
#
loop_
_entity.id
_entity.type
_entity.pdbx_description
1 polymer ?
#
loop_
_entity_poly.entity_id
_entity_poly.type
_entity_poly.pdbx_seq_one_letter_code
_entity_poly.pdbx_strand_id
1 'polypeptide(L)' 'MARNGGGARASQIMITMGFGVASLVLYVLLFRYERELLDLSGKGGEMFIIPIVIAFVFSFVHGTFTSGFWDVLGVRAKK' A
#
# COMPACT_ATOMS: atom_id res chain seq x y z
N MET A 1 19.30 28.78 -10.86
CA MET A 1 19.18 27.61 -9.96
C MET A 1 18.34 26.53 -10.65
N ALA A 2 18.97 25.70 -11.50
CA ALA A 2 18.32 24.54 -12.08
C ALA A 2 18.21 23.46 -11.00
N ARG A 3 17.00 23.25 -10.45
CA ARG A 3 16.76 22.19 -9.47
C ARG A 3 16.93 20.84 -10.19
N ASN A 4 17.81 20.01 -9.66
CA ASN A 4 18.11 18.64 -10.10
C ASN A 4 16.82 17.79 -10.27
N GLY A 5 16.21 17.81 -11.45
CA GLY A 5 15.02 17.02 -11.77
C GLY A 5 15.26 15.51 -11.74
N GLY A 6 16.51 15.08 -11.97
CA GLY A 6 16.90 13.66 -11.95
C GLY A 6 16.87 13.03 -10.56
N GLY A 7 17.38 13.73 -9.53
CA GLY A 7 17.43 13.20 -8.16
C GLY A 7 16.03 13.06 -7.52
N ALA A 8 15.14 14.02 -7.79
CA ALA A 8 13.76 13.96 -7.31
C ALA A 8 12.98 12.78 -7.94
N ARG A 9 13.21 12.50 -9.24
CA ARG A 9 12.58 11.37 -9.93
C ARG A 9 13.10 10.02 -9.45
N ALA A 10 14.40 9.89 -9.22
CA ALA A 10 15.00 8.68 -8.65
C ALA A 10 14.47 8.39 -7.24
N SER A 11 14.35 9.42 -6.40
CA SER A 11 13.74 9.30 -5.07
C SER A 11 12.28 8.81 -5.13
N GLN A 12 11.47 9.36 -6.05
CA GLN A 12 10.08 8.92 -6.26
C GLN A 12 9.97 7.46 -6.73
N ILE A 13 10.86 7.01 -7.60
CA ILE A 13 10.91 5.60 -8.04
C ILE A 13 11.24 4.69 -6.86
N MET A 14 12.24 5.03 -6.05
CA MET A 14 12.61 4.23 -4.87
C MET A 14 11.47 4.15 -3.86
N ILE A 15 10.79 5.27 -3.58
CA ILE A 15 9.62 5.30 -2.70
C ILE A 15 8.51 4.39 -3.25
N THR A 16 8.20 4.52 -4.55
CA THR A 16 7.19 3.68 -5.21
C THR A 16 7.53 2.20 -5.11
N MET A 17 8.78 1.81 -5.39
CA MET A 17 9.23 0.42 -5.24
C MET A 17 9.12 -0.06 -3.78
N GLY A 18 9.49 0.78 -2.81
CA GLY A 18 9.35 0.48 -1.38
C GLY A 18 7.89 0.19 -0.99
N PHE A 19 6.95 1.03 -1.42
CA PHE A 19 5.51 0.79 -1.20
C PHE A 19 4.99 -0.43 -1.97
N GLY A 20 5.55 -0.74 -3.14
CA GLY A 20 5.23 -1.95 -3.90
C GLY A 20 5.64 -3.23 -3.15
N VAL A 21 6.87 -3.29 -2.63
CA VAL A 21 7.34 -4.40 -1.79
C VAL A 21 6.52 -4.50 -0.51
N ALA A 22 6.24 -3.37 0.14
CA ALA A 22 5.38 -3.35 1.34
C ALA A 22 3.97 -3.88 1.03
N SER A 23 3.38 -3.50 -0.11
CA SER A 23 2.08 -4.03 -0.54
C SER A 23 2.12 -5.54 -0.76
N LEU A 24 3.17 -6.05 -1.41
CA LEU A 24 3.34 -7.49 -1.63
C LEU A 24 3.46 -8.26 -0.30
N VAL A 25 4.27 -7.76 0.63
CA VAL A 25 4.42 -8.34 1.97
C VAL A 25 3.09 -8.35 2.71
N LEU A 26 2.33 -7.26 2.66
CA LEU A 26 1.00 -7.19 3.26
C LEU A 26 0.07 -8.26 2.68
N TYR A 27 0.01 -8.43 1.36
CA TYR A 27 -0.79 -9.49 0.72
C TYR A 27 -0.37 -10.89 1.17
N VAL A 28 0.95 -11.16 1.20
CA VAL A 28 1.48 -12.45 1.66
C VAL A 28 1.08 -12.72 3.10
N LEU A 29 1.21 -11.73 3.99
CA LEU A 29 0.80 -11.85 5.39
C LEU A 29 -0.71 -12.06 5.52
N LEU A 30 -1.52 -11.28 4.80
CA LEU A 30 -2.98 -11.39 4.83
C LEU A 30 -3.44 -12.80 4.47
N PHE A 31 -2.98 -13.35 3.35
CA PHE A 31 -3.34 -14.70 2.92
C PHE A 31 -2.74 -15.78 3.80
N ARG A 32 -1.55 -15.54 4.38
CA ARG A 32 -0.94 -16.50 5.29
C ARG A 32 -1.73 -16.66 6.58
N TYR A 33 -2.25 -15.56 7.13
CA TYR A 33 -2.96 -15.51 8.41
C TYR A 33 -4.49 -15.39 8.25
N GLU A 34 -5.02 -15.57 7.03
CA GLU A 34 -6.44 -15.39 6.72
C GLU A 34 -7.35 -16.17 7.68
N ARG A 35 -7.02 -17.44 7.95
CA ARG A 35 -7.81 -18.29 8.85
C ARG A 35 -7.83 -17.77 10.28
N GLU A 36 -6.70 -17.32 10.81
CA GLU A 36 -6.65 -16.76 12.17
C GLU A 36 -7.37 -15.41 12.24
N LEU A 37 -7.26 -14.57 11.21
CA LEU A 37 -7.98 -13.30 11.13
C LEU A 37 -9.49 -13.50 11.07
N LEU A 38 -9.96 -14.50 10.30
CA LEU A 38 -11.38 -14.85 10.24
C LEU A 38 -11.88 -15.43 11.56
N ASP A 39 -11.09 -16.28 12.23
CA ASP A 39 -11.45 -16.81 13.56
C ASP A 39 -11.50 -15.70 14.63
N LEU A 40 -10.54 -14.78 14.62
CA LEU A 40 -10.51 -13.63 15.53
C LEU A 40 -11.68 -12.68 15.29
N SER A 41 -11.93 -12.31 14.03
CA SER A 41 -13.00 -11.38 13.66
C SER A 41 -14.41 -12.00 13.76
N GLY A 42 -14.53 -13.31 13.56
CA GLY A 42 -15.79 -14.06 13.59
C GLY A 42 -16.32 -14.35 15.00
N LYS A 43 -15.48 -14.24 16.04
CA LYS A 43 -15.89 -14.38 17.45
C LYS A 43 -16.84 -13.29 17.94
N GLY A 44 -17.04 -12.22 17.16
CA GLY A 44 -17.90 -11.09 17.51
C GLY A 44 -17.28 -10.17 18.57
N GLY A 45 -18.03 -9.15 19.00
CA GLY A 45 -17.50 -8.10 19.89
C GLY A 45 -16.54 -7.15 19.16
N GLU A 46 -15.64 -6.48 19.87
CA GLU A 46 -14.73 -5.45 19.33
C GLU A 46 -13.77 -5.96 18.24
N MET A 47 -13.62 -7.28 18.09
CA MET A 47 -12.71 -7.91 17.13
C MET A 47 -13.11 -7.72 15.66
N PHE A 48 -14.34 -7.26 15.38
CA PHE A 48 -14.78 -6.87 14.03
C PHE A 48 -13.95 -5.70 13.47
N ILE A 49 -13.28 -4.93 14.34
CA ILE A 49 -12.44 -3.81 13.92
C ILE A 49 -11.16 -4.25 13.20
N ILE A 50 -10.71 -5.48 13.43
CA ILE A 50 -9.49 -6.04 12.85
C ILE A 50 -9.50 -5.98 11.31
N PRO A 51 -10.49 -6.58 10.61
CA PRO A 51 -10.54 -6.50 9.15
C PRO A 51 -10.68 -5.06 8.62
N ILE A 52 -11.32 -4.16 9.39
CA ILE A 52 -11.45 -2.74 9.01
C ILE A 52 -10.10 -2.04 9.04
N VAL A 53 -9.32 -2.21 10.11
CA VAL A 53 -7.97 -1.64 10.24
C VAL A 53 -7.07 -2.18 9.14
N ILE A 54 -7.12 -3.49 8.86
CA ILE A 54 -6.38 -4.11 7.78
C ILE A 54 -6.75 -3.48 6.44
N ALA A 55 -8.04 -3.32 6.14
CA ALA A 55 -8.49 -2.67 4.91
C ALA A 55 -7.96 -1.24 4.75
N PHE A 56 -7.91 -0.45 5.83
CA PHE A 56 -7.33 0.90 5.80
C PHE A 56 -5.82 0.90 5.58
N VAL A 57 -5.08 0.00 6.24
CA VAL A 57 -3.63 -0.16 6.02
C VAL A 57 -3.34 -0.52 4.57
N PHE A 58 -4.08 -1.47 4.00
CA PHE A 58 -3.96 -1.83 2.58
C PHE A 58 -4.29 -0.65 1.66
N SER A 59 -5.39 0.05 1.93
CA SER A 59 -5.81 1.21 1.12
C SER A 59 -4.73 2.29 1.08
N PHE A 60 -4.09 2.57 2.22
CA PHE A 60 -3.02 3.55 2.30
C PHE A 60 -1.74 3.08 1.58
N VAL A 61 -1.25 1.87 1.89
CA VAL A 61 0.02 1.36 1.35
C VAL A 61 -0.09 1.06 -0.15
N HIS A 62 -1.09 0.29 -0.54
CA HIS A 62 -1.32 -0.06 -1.94
C HIS A 62 -1.77 1.16 -2.77
N GLY A 63 -2.56 2.06 -2.19
CA GLY A 63 -2.96 3.31 -2.85
C GLY A 63 -1.77 4.23 -3.13
N THR A 64 -0.86 4.38 -2.16
CA THR A 64 0.38 5.17 -2.33
C THR A 64 1.29 4.55 -3.38
N PHE A 65 1.45 3.22 -3.37
CA PHE A 65 2.14 2.49 -4.43
C PHE A 65 1.52 2.77 -5.81
N THR A 66 0.20 2.60 -5.93
CA THR A 66 -0.52 2.72 -7.21
C THR A 66 -0.40 4.13 -7.78
N SER A 67 -0.54 5.16 -6.93
CA SER A 67 -0.33 6.55 -7.31
C SER A 67 1.08 6.79 -7.88
N GLY A 68 2.11 6.35 -7.15
CA GLY A 68 3.51 6.45 -7.59
C GLY A 68 3.79 5.63 -8.86
N PHE A 69 3.17 4.45 -8.98
CA PHE A 69 3.31 3.57 -10.14
C PHE A 69 2.80 4.24 -11.42
N TRP A 70 1.60 4.82 -11.38
CA TRP A 70 1.05 5.57 -12.52
C TRP A 70 1.89 6.82 -12.83
N ASP A 71 2.36 7.52 -11.80
CA ASP A 71 3.28 8.66 -11.94
C ASP A 71 4.59 8.28 -12.66
N VAL A 72 5.19 7.13 -12.33
CA VAL A 72 6.41 6.62 -12.97
C VAL A 72 6.15 6.23 -14.42
N LEU A 73 4.99 5.63 -14.72
CA LEU A 73 4.55 5.34 -16.09
C LEU A 73 4.17 6.59 -16.89
N GLY A 74 4.10 7.76 -16.25
CA GLY A 74 3.72 9.02 -16.89
C GLY A 74 2.22 9.19 -17.10
N VAL A 75 1.40 8.31 -16.53
CA VAL A 75 -0.06 8.40 -16.56
C VAL A 75 -0.51 9.19 -15.34
N ARG A 76 -0.84 10.48 -15.55
CA ARG A 76 -1.36 11.33 -14.48
C ARG A 76 -2.85 11.53 -14.64
N ALA A 77 -3.58 11.45 -13.52
CA ALA A 77 -4.96 11.88 -13.49
C ALA A 77 -5.03 13.36 -13.92
N LYS A 78 -5.96 13.66 -14.83
CA LYS A 78 -6.26 15.05 -15.19
C LYS A 78 -6.88 15.73 -13.98
N LYS A 79 -6.30 16.85 -13.54
CA LYS A 79 -6.88 17.72 -12.51
C LYS A 79 -8.25 18.22 -12.92
#